data_AF-A0A4Q6E3V7-F1
#
_entry.id   AF-A0A4Q6E3V7-F1
#
_cell.length_a   1.000
_cell.length_b   1.000
_cell.length_c   1.000
_cell.angle_alpha   90.00
_cell.angle_beta   90.00
_cell.angle_gamma   90.00
#
_symmetry.space_group_name_H-M   'P 1'
#
loop_
_entity.id
_entity.type
_entity.pdbx_description
1 polymer ?
#
loop_
_entity_poly.entity_id
_entity_poly.type
_entity_poly.pdbx_seq_one_letter_code
_entity_poly.pdbx_strand_id
1 'polypeptide(L)' 'MIASAEQKLLAFYRKKGESVLIVLINMDKEKQFFQFDTTALKGNYKNVFTGESIWLNNGAFVKLEPAAFVILSTV' A
#
# COMPACT_ATOMS: atom_id res chain seq x y z
N MET A 1 0.97 10.47 -15.75
CA MET A 1 1.88 10.95 -14.69
C MET A 1 3.12 10.07 -14.78
N ILE A 2 4.21 10.57 -15.34
CA ILE A 2 5.52 9.88 -15.28
C ILE A 2 6.08 10.27 -13.92
N ALA A 3 6.24 9.32 -13.01
CA ALA A 3 6.85 9.58 -11.71
C ALA A 3 8.26 10.16 -11.94
N SER A 4 8.60 11.25 -11.24
CA SER A 4 9.95 11.81 -11.29
C SER A 4 10.95 10.77 -10.77
N ALA A 5 12.18 10.79 -11.31
CA ALA A 5 13.24 9.82 -11.00
C ALA A 5 13.65 9.76 -9.51
N GLU A 6 13.16 10.66 -8.67
CA GLU A 6 13.47 10.74 -7.24
C GLU A 6 12.45 10.03 -6.33
N GLN A 7 11.27 9.67 -6.84
CA GLN A 7 10.26 8.98 -6.04
C GLN A 7 10.54 7.47 -6.04
N LYS A 8 11.07 6.97 -4.92
CA LYS A 8 11.37 5.54 -4.70
C LYS A 8 10.12 4.68 -4.51
N LEU A 9 9.07 5.28 -3.93
CA LEU A 9 7.81 4.61 -3.63
C LEU A 9 6.65 5.51 -4.05
N LEU A 10 5.69 4.94 -4.78
CA LEU A 10 4.39 5.56 -5.02
C LEU A 10 3.37 4.91 -4.09
N ALA A 11 2.78 5.69 -3.19
CA ALA A 11 1.76 5.25 -2.26
C ALA A 11 0.55 6.19 -2.33
N PHE A 12 -0.64 5.63 -2.55
CA PHE A 12 -1.89 6.38 -2.51
C PHE A 12 -3.05 5.48 -2.13
N TYR A 13 -4.18 6.10 -1.76
CA TYR A 13 -5.42 5.38 -1.56
C TYR A 13 -6.60 6.11 -2.21
N ARG A 14 -7.64 5.35 -2.51
CA ARG A 14 -8.92 5.82 -3.02
C ARG A 14 -10.01 5.36 -2.07
N LYS A 15 -10.94 6.24 -1.73
CA LYS A 15 -12.10 5.91 -0.89
C LYS A 15 -13.38 6.25 -1.63
N LYS A 16 -14.36 5.34 -1.60
CA LYS A 16 -15.73 5.57 -2.08
C LYS A 16 -16.70 4.94 -1.09
N GLY A 17 -17.38 5.78 -0.31
CA GLY A 17 -18.19 5.30 0.81
C GLY A 17 -17.32 4.58 1.84
N GLU A 18 -17.67 3.33 2.14
CA GLU A 18 -16.92 2.46 3.04
C GLU A 18 -15.78 1.72 2.36
N SER A 19 -15.79 1.63 1.02
CA SER A 19 -14.75 0.94 0.28
C SER A 19 -13.47 1.77 0.21
N VAL A 20 -12.33 1.15 0.55
CA VAL A 20 -11.00 1.74 0.43
C VAL A 20 -10.12 0.84 -0.43
N LEU A 21 -9.39 1.43 -1.36
CA LEU A 21 -8.34 0.79 -2.16
C LEU A 21 -7.02 1.48 -1.87
N ILE A 22 -6.01 0.74 -1.43
CA ILE A 22 -4.65 1.22 -1.18
C ILE A 22 -3.74 0.64 -2.25
N VAL A 23 -2.87 1.48 -2.81
CA VAL A 23 -1.90 1.09 -3.82
C VAL A 23 -0.51 1.53 -3.36
N LEU A 24 0.40 0.57 -3.30
CA LEU A 24 1.82 0.77 -3.00
C LEU A 24 2.63 0.19 -4.15
N ILE A 25 3.53 0.98 -4.72
CA ILE A 25 4.41 0.56 -5.83
C ILE A 25 5.83 0.98 -5.48
N ASN A 26 6.73 0.00 -5.41
CA ASN A 26 8.16 0.24 -5.32
C ASN A 26 8.72 0.51 -6.71
N MET A 27 9.21 1.72 -6.93
CA MET A 27 9.84 2.15 -8.19
C MET A 27 11.37 2.17 -8.08
N ASP A 28 11.92 1.82 -6.92
CA ASP A 28 13.36 1.71 -6.67
C ASP A 28 13.88 0.29 -6.96
N LYS A 29 15.19 0.19 -7.23
CA LYS A 29 15.95 -1.05 -7.34
C LYS A 29 16.25 -1.69 -5.98
N GLU A 30 15.98 -0.97 -4.89
CA GLU A 30 16.17 -1.40 -3.51
C GLU A 30 14.85 -1.77 -2.84
N LYS A 31 14.92 -2.60 -1.81
CA LYS A 31 13.77 -2.92 -0.96
C LYS A 31 13.27 -1.66 -0.25
N GLN A 32 11.96 -1.46 -0.26
CA GLN A 32 11.32 -0.35 0.44
C GLN A 32 10.42 -0.86 1.57
N PHE A 33 10.33 -0.06 2.63
CA PHE A 33 9.42 -0.29 3.74
C PHE A 33 8.46 0.90 3.81
N PHE A 34 7.17 0.62 3.69
CA PHE A 34 6.13 1.62 3.85
C PHE A 34 5.43 1.41 5.19
N GLN A 35 5.51 2.41 6.08
CA GLN A 35 4.82 2.39 7.36
C GLN A 35 3.51 3.19 7.24
N PHE A 36 2.41 2.60 7.69
CA PHE A 36 1.13 3.29 7.82
C PHE A 36 1.15 4.13 9.10
N ASP A 37 0.99 5.43 8.95
CA ASP A 37 1.04 6.43 10.02
C ASP A 37 -0.33 7.06 10.33
N THR A 38 -1.41 6.52 9.75
CA THR A 38 -2.75 7.08 9.87
C THR A 38 -3.76 6.09 10.43
N THR A 39 -4.50 6.54 11.45
CA THR A 39 -5.65 5.80 12.00
C THR A 39 -6.81 5.70 11.00
N ALA A 40 -6.86 6.57 9.99
CA ALA A 40 -7.93 6.60 8.99
C ALA A 40 -7.97 5.36 8.09
N LEU A 41 -6.86 4.61 8.00
CA LEU A 41 -6.75 3.38 7.23
C LEU A 41 -6.79 2.12 8.10
N LYS A 42 -7.05 2.24 9.41
CA LYS A 42 -7.14 1.08 10.31
C LYS A 42 -8.31 0.18 9.88
N GLY A 43 -8.05 -1.11 9.70
CA GLY A 43 -9.09 -2.06 9.30
C GLY A 43 -8.57 -3.37 8.72
N ASN A 44 -9.50 -4.25 8.35
CA ASN A 44 -9.22 -5.47 7.62
C ASN A 44 -9.18 -5.17 6.13
N TYR A 45 -8.10 -5.58 5.48
CA TYR A 45 -7.92 -5.48 4.06
C TYR A 45 -7.57 -6.84 3.47
N LYS A 46 -7.74 -6.97 2.17
CA LYS A 46 -7.35 -8.12 1.39
C LYS A 46 -6.42 -7.68 0.27
N ASN A 47 -5.33 -8.40 0.07
CA ASN A 47 -4.52 -8.24 -1.12
C ASN A 47 -5.36 -8.66 -2.34
N VAL A 48 -5.52 -7.74 -3.30
CA VAL A 48 -6.40 -7.92 -4.45
C VAL A 48 -5.93 -9.07 -5.36
N PHE A 49 -4.63 -9.38 -5.37
CA PHE A 49 -4.06 -10.42 -6.24
C PHE A 49 -3.84 -11.76 -5.53
N THR A 50 -3.34 -11.76 -4.30
CA THR A 50 -3.08 -13.01 -3.55
C THR A 50 -4.30 -13.50 -2.77
N GLY A 51 -5.23 -12.59 -2.46
CA GLY A 51 -6.37 -12.86 -1.60
C GLY A 51 -6.03 -12.98 -0.12
N GLU A 52 -4.79 -12.74 0.27
CA GLU A 52 -4.37 -12.78 1.68
C GLU A 52 -4.95 -11.59 2.44
N SER A 53 -5.45 -11.84 3.65
CA SER A 53 -5.96 -10.81 4.54
C SER A 53 -4.84 -10.16 5.34
N ILE A 54 -4.91 -8.84 5.47
CA ILE A 54 -3.98 -8.02 6.24
C ILE A 54 -4.78 -7.10 7.17
N TRP A 55 -4.44 -7.13 8.46
CA TRP A 55 -4.92 -6.13 9.41
C TRP A 55 -3.99 -4.92 9.39
N LEU A 56 -4.52 -3.76 9.01
CA LEU A 56 -3.80 -2.49 9.08
C LEU A 56 -4.12 -1.77 10.39
N ASN A 57 -3.08 -1.35 11.09
CA ASN A 57 -3.15 -0.49 12.27
C ASN A 57 -2.05 0.58 12.22
N ASN A 58 -2.05 1.49 13.19
CA ASN A 58 -0.99 2.49 13.28
C ASN A 58 0.36 1.80 13.51
N GLY A 59 1.35 2.11 12.67
CA GLY A 59 2.66 1.49 12.69
C GLY A 59 2.75 0.15 11.97
N ALA A 60 1.66 -0.37 11.37
CA ALA A 60 1.76 -1.47 10.41
C ALA A 60 2.73 -1.07 9.29
N PHE A 61 3.49 -2.03 8.77
CA PHE A 61 4.35 -1.79 7.62
C PHE A 61 4.19 -2.87 6.57
N VAL A 62 4.37 -2.46 5.32
CA VAL A 62 4.46 -3.36 4.17
C VAL A 62 5.87 -3.25 3.60
N LYS A 63 6.48 -4.41 3.41
CA LYS A 63 7.77 -4.53 2.72
C LYS A 63 7.50 -4.77 1.24
N LEU A 64 8.11 -3.98 0.38
CA LEU A 64 8.06 -4.15 -1.07
C LEU A 64 9.45 -4.51 -1.59
N GLU A 65 9.53 -5.63 -2.31
CA GLU A 65 10.71 -5.98 -3.10
C GLU A 65 10.90 -4.99 -4.26
N PRO A 66 12.10 -4.89 -4.86
CA PRO A 66 12.33 -4.05 -6.03
C PRO A 66 11.29 -4.28 -7.13
N ALA A 67 10.76 -3.21 -7.72
CA ALA A 67 9.69 -3.23 -8.73
C ALA A 67 8.36 -3.92 -8.30
N ALA A 68 8.20 -4.30 -7.03
CA ALA A 68 6.98 -4.93 -6.55
C ALA A 68 5.87 -3.91 -6.29
N PHE A 69 4.63 -4.37 -6.35
CA PHE A 69 3.46 -3.60 -5.94
C PHE A 69 2.56 -4.42 -5.03
N VAL A 70 1.81 -3.71 -4.19
CA VAL A 70 0.78 -4.26 -3.33
C VAL A 70 -0.49 -3.43 -3.51
N ILE A 71 -1.59 -4.10 -3.79
CA ILE A 71 -2.92 -3.47 -3.85
C ILE A 71 -3.79 -4.14 -2.80
N LEU A 72 -4.34 -3.32 -1.90
CA LEU A 72 -5.20 -3.76 -0.82
C LEU A 72 -6.59 -3.15 -0.98
N SER A 73 -7.64 -3.94 -0.76
CA SER A 73 -9.01 -3.43 -0.67
C SER A 73 -9.64 -3.79 0.67
N THR A 74 -10.54 -2.96 1.17
CA THR A 74 -11.41 -3.34 2.30
C THR A 74 -12.12 -4.66 2.00
N VAL A 75 -12.23 -5.51 3.02
CA VAL A 75 -13.06 -6.72 2.99
C VAL A 75 -14.53 -6.32 3.02
#